data_AF-A0A7W4INS9-F1
#
_entry.id   AF-A0A7W4INS9-F1
#
_cell.length_a   1.000
_cell.length_b   1.000
_cell.length_c   1.000
_cell.angle_alpha   90.00
_cell.angle_beta   90.00
_cell.angle_gamma   90.00
#
_symmetry.space_group_name_H-M   'P 1'
#
loop_
_entity.id
_entity.type
_entity.pdbx_description
1 polymer ?
#
loop_
_entity_poly.entity_id
_entity_poly.type
_entity_poly.pdbx_seq_one_letter_code
_entity_poly.pdbx_strand_id
1 'polypeptide(L)'
;MMEYKNNFDDFILSINTENGLGIWWALDLHNEKQMTTREKFLKLKEFFEYSIFHNRIIEYDLENQKAIFSGDEPGTVFDRIFADFPLDQLPEYDGDNDNRFFAYMAVKFNGWAILNEGTTLCIPD
;
A
#
# COMPACT_ATOMS: atom_id res chain seq x y z
N MET A 1 -7.85 13.85 5.12
CA MET A 1 -7.73 12.77 4.12
C MET A 1 -7.98 13.30 2.71
N MET A 2 -6.96 13.26 1.86
CA MET A 2 -7.10 13.54 0.42
C MET A 2 -7.94 12.41 -0.20
N GLU A 3 -9.00 12.73 -0.93
CA GLU A 3 -9.84 11.72 -1.61
C GLU A 3 -9.12 11.18 -2.84
N TYR A 4 -8.14 10.29 -2.64
CA TYR A 4 -7.39 9.63 -3.72
C TYR A 4 -8.31 8.96 -4.76
N LYS A 5 -9.54 8.60 -4.39
CA LYS A 5 -10.55 8.04 -5.29
C LYS A 5 -11.04 9.03 -6.36
N ASN A 6 -11.00 10.34 -6.08
CA ASN A 6 -11.47 11.38 -6.99
C ASN A 6 -10.35 11.94 -7.88
N ASN A 7 -9.09 11.78 -7.47
CA ASN A 7 -7.94 12.24 -8.22
C ASN A 7 -6.73 11.32 -7.98
N PHE A 8 -6.86 10.09 -8.47
CA PHE A 8 -5.90 9.02 -8.18
C PHE A 8 -4.54 9.26 -8.82
N ASP A 9 -4.51 9.77 -10.04
CA ASP A 9 -3.26 9.96 -10.78
C ASP A 9 -2.41 11.06 -10.13
N ASP A 10 -3.00 12.21 -9.76
CA ASP A 10 -2.30 13.24 -9.00
C ASP A 10 -1.86 12.73 -7.62
N PHE A 11 -2.67 11.88 -6.98
CA PHE A 11 -2.31 11.29 -5.69
C PHE A 11 -1.07 10.41 -5.81
N ILE A 12 -1.02 9.49 -6.76
CA ILE A 12 0.15 8.62 -6.98
C ILE A 12 1.40 9.44 -7.31
N LEU A 13 1.28 10.46 -8.16
CA LEU A 13 2.39 11.35 -8.49
C LEU A 13 2.92 12.15 -7.28
N SER A 14 2.08 12.34 -6.25
CA SER A 14 2.48 13.02 -5.01
C SER A 14 3.27 12.14 -4.04
N ILE A 15 3.31 10.83 -4.28
CA ILE A 15 4.03 9.87 -3.42
C ILE A 15 5.54 10.06 -3.63
N ASN A 16 6.16 10.80 -2.73
CA ASN A 16 7.59 11.13 -2.77
C ASN A 16 8.54 9.93 -2.56
N THR A 17 8.03 8.77 -2.15
CA THR A 17 8.82 7.54 -1.97
C THR A 17 7.99 6.31 -2.34
N GLU A 18 8.48 5.46 -3.25
CA GLU A 18 7.78 4.25 -3.76
C GLU A 18 7.66 3.10 -2.75
N ASN A 19 7.87 3.37 -1.46
CA ASN A 19 7.74 2.40 -0.37
C ASN A 19 6.43 2.58 0.40
N GLY A 20 6.14 1.64 1.30
CA GLY A 20 4.93 1.70 2.12
C GLY A 20 4.80 3.00 2.93
N LEU A 21 5.92 3.57 3.38
CA LEU A 21 5.95 4.80 4.17
C LEU A 21 5.51 6.03 3.37
N GLY A 22 5.87 6.11 2.08
CA GLY A 22 5.42 7.19 1.20
C GLY A 22 3.91 7.18 1.01
N ILE A 23 3.34 6.00 0.76
CA ILE A 23 1.89 5.81 0.67
C ILE A 23 1.23 6.20 2.00
N TRP A 24 1.78 5.74 3.14
CA TRP A 24 1.27 6.05 4.46
C TRP A 24 1.20 7.56 4.74
N TRP A 25 2.24 8.30 4.37
CA TRP A 25 2.29 9.75 4.50
C TRP A 25 1.36 10.47 3.52
N ALA A 26 1.27 10.01 2.28
CA ALA A 26 0.36 10.57 1.27
C ALA A 26 -1.12 10.42 1.69
N LEU A 27 -1.46 9.29 2.33
CA LEU A 27 -2.78 9.05 2.92
C LEU A 27 -3.05 9.87 4.20
N ASP A 28 -2.06 10.62 4.69
CA ASP A 28 -2.14 11.45 5.89
C ASP A 28 -2.44 10.67 7.19
N LEU A 29 -2.17 9.35 7.21
CA LEU A 29 -2.53 8.46 8.31
C LEU A 29 -1.78 8.78 9.61
N HIS A 30 -0.60 9.37 9.51
CA HIS A 30 0.20 9.81 10.65
C HIS A 30 -0.42 10.97 11.43
N ASN A 31 -1.31 11.76 10.81
CA ASN A 31 -2.00 12.87 11.46
C ASN A 31 -3.37 12.47 12.06
N GLU A 32 -3.86 11.27 11.78
CA GLU A 32 -5.15 10.75 12.25
C GLU A 32 -5.05 10.20 13.69
N LYS A 33 -4.92 11.10 14.67
CA LYS A 33 -4.71 10.77 16.10
C LYS A 33 -5.86 10.04 16.79
N GLN A 34 -7.06 10.07 16.21
CA GLN A 34 -8.24 9.41 16.78
C GLN A 34 -8.35 7.95 16.36
N MET A 35 -7.60 7.53 15.34
CA MET A 35 -7.62 6.18 14.82
C MET A 35 -6.58 5.30 15.53
N THR A 36 -6.97 4.08 15.85
CA THR A 36 -6.05 3.02 16.23
C THR A 36 -5.09 2.69 15.07
N THR A 37 -3.93 2.15 15.40
CA THR A 37 -2.94 1.64 14.45
C THR A 37 -3.58 0.65 13.47
N ARG A 38 -4.50 -0.20 13.95
CA ARG A 38 -5.24 -1.15 13.12
C ARG A 38 -6.18 -0.46 12.15
N GLU A 39 -6.93 0.55 12.58
CA GLU A 39 -7.80 1.32 11.67
C GLU A 39 -7.00 2.05 10.59
N LYS A 40 -5.86 2.64 10.96
CA LYS A 40 -4.95 3.26 9.98
C LYS A 40 -4.44 2.21 8.97
N PHE A 41 -4.10 1.01 9.44
CA PHE A 41 -3.67 -0.08 8.57
C PHE A 41 -4.79 -0.58 7.65
N LEU A 42 -6.05 -0.58 8.12
CA LEU A 42 -7.20 -0.87 7.26
C LEU A 42 -7.41 0.20 6.19
N LYS A 43 -7.08 1.47 6.46
CA LYS A 43 -7.08 2.52 5.42
C LYS A 43 -5.97 2.33 4.40
N LEU A 44 -4.80 1.87 4.83
CA LEU A 44 -3.75 1.46 3.91
C LEU A 44 -4.23 0.30 3.03
N LYS A 45 -4.89 -0.71 3.62
CA LYS A 45 -5.51 -1.82 2.87
C LYS A 45 -6.53 -1.32 1.86
N GLU A 46 -7.44 -0.43 2.25
CA GLU A 46 -8.44 0.18 1.37
C GLU A 46 -7.81 0.89 0.17
N PHE A 47 -6.68 1.56 0.37
CA PHE A 47 -5.91 2.18 -0.72
C PHE A 47 -5.34 1.13 -1.69
N PHE A 48 -4.68 0.09 -1.18
CA PHE A 48 -4.12 -0.97 -2.02
C PHE A 48 -5.21 -1.74 -2.78
N GLU A 49 -6.31 -2.09 -2.11
CA GLU A 49 -7.45 -2.76 -2.74
C GLU A 49 -8.01 -1.96 -3.91
N TYR A 50 -8.25 -0.66 -3.68
CA TYR A 50 -8.69 0.25 -4.73
C TYR A 50 -7.67 0.32 -5.86
N SER A 51 -6.38 0.47 -5.54
CA SER A 51 -5.31 0.62 -6.53
C SER A 51 -5.13 -0.63 -7.39
N ILE A 52 -5.19 -1.82 -6.78
CA ILE A 52 -5.09 -3.10 -7.49
C ILE A 52 -6.33 -3.32 -8.37
N PHE A 53 -7.52 -3.05 -7.85
CA PHE A 53 -8.76 -3.16 -8.62
C PHE A 53 -8.75 -2.27 -9.87
N HIS A 54 -8.12 -1.10 -9.81
CA HIS A 54 -8.00 -0.17 -10.94
C HIS A 54 -6.72 -0.35 -11.76
N ASN A 55 -5.98 -1.47 -11.59
CA ASN A 55 -4.72 -1.74 -12.30
C ASN A 55 -3.68 -0.61 -12.17
N ARG A 56 -3.50 -0.12 -10.94
CA ARG A 56 -2.54 0.93 -10.59
C ARG A 56 -1.41 0.43 -9.71
N ILE A 57 -1.67 -0.60 -8.92
CA ILE A 57 -0.66 -1.35 -8.16
C ILE A 57 -0.87 -2.82 -8.49
N ILE A 58 0.20 -3.58 -8.65
CA ILE A 58 0.14 -5.03 -8.87
C ILE A 58 1.08 -5.75 -7.91
N GLU A 59 0.80 -7.02 -7.64
CA GLU A 59 1.73 -7.88 -6.93
C GLU A 59 2.99 -8.11 -7.78
N TYR A 60 4.16 -8.06 -7.14
CA TYR A 60 5.44 -8.17 -7.84
C TYR A 60 6.41 -9.11 -7.12
N ASP A 61 6.87 -10.12 -7.85
CA ASP A 61 7.91 -11.05 -7.44
C ASP A 61 9.27 -10.43 -7.74
N LEU A 62 9.98 -10.00 -6.70
CA LEU A 62 11.30 -9.41 -6.85
C LEU A 62 12.40 -10.44 -7.11
N GLU A 63 12.25 -11.67 -6.61
CA GLU A 63 13.24 -12.73 -6.83
C GLU A 63 13.30 -13.09 -8.31
N ASN A 64 12.13 -13.20 -8.93
CA ASN A 64 12.00 -13.50 -10.35
C ASN A 64 11.81 -12.26 -11.25
N GLN A 65 11.80 -11.05 -10.66
CA GLN A 65 11.61 -9.75 -11.32
C GLN A 65 10.41 -9.73 -12.28
N LYS A 66 9.25 -10.18 -11.81
CA LYS A 66 8.05 -10.29 -12.63
C LYS A 66 6.78 -9.93 -11.87
N ALA A 67 5.80 -9.41 -12.58
CA ALA A 67 4.45 -9.25 -12.08
C ALA A 67 3.81 -10.62 -11.76
N ILE A 68 3.05 -10.68 -10.67
CA ILE A 68 2.22 -11.83 -10.32
C ILE A 68 0.77 -11.50 -10.66
N PHE A 69 0.16 -12.35 -11.49
CA PHE A 69 -1.26 -12.28 -11.84
C PHE A 69 -1.96 -13.52 -11.28
N SER A 70 -2.31 -13.50 -10.00
CA SER A 70 -2.86 -14.66 -9.29
C SER A 70 -4.36 -14.90 -9.54
N GLY A 71 -5.09 -13.87 -10.00
CA GLY A 71 -6.56 -13.89 -10.03
C GLY A 71 -7.20 -13.79 -8.64
N ASP A 72 -6.41 -13.54 -7.60
CA ASP A 72 -6.90 -13.34 -6.23
C ASP A 72 -7.60 -11.99 -6.09
N GLU A 73 -8.52 -11.89 -5.13
CA GLU A 73 -9.13 -10.63 -4.72
C GLU A 73 -8.06 -9.62 -4.26
N PRO A 74 -8.22 -8.31 -4.55
CA PRO A 74 -7.26 -7.27 -4.16
C PRO A 74 -6.84 -7.29 -2.68
N GLY A 75 -7.78 -7.61 -1.79
CA GLY A 75 -7.51 -7.68 -0.35
C GLY A 75 -6.59 -8.84 0.04
N THR A 76 -6.71 -9.97 -0.64
CA THR A 76 -5.83 -11.14 -0.48
C THR A 76 -4.41 -10.82 -0.96
N VAL A 77 -4.29 -10.09 -2.07
CA VAL A 77 -3.01 -9.61 -2.59
C VAL A 77 -2.35 -8.69 -1.56
N PHE A 78 -3.08 -7.72 -1.00
CA PHE A 78 -2.57 -6.86 0.08
C PHE A 78 -2.09 -7.67 1.30
N ASP A 79 -2.91 -8.62 1.76
CA ASP A 79 -2.57 -9.43 2.93
C ASP A 79 -1.29 -10.25 2.69
N ARG A 80 -1.06 -10.72 1.46
CA ARG A 80 0.18 -11.41 1.08
C ARG A 80 1.38 -10.46 1.03
N ILE A 81 1.20 -9.27 0.46
CA ILE A 81 2.24 -8.23 0.43
C ILE A 81 2.71 -7.89 1.85
N PHE A 82 1.78 -7.73 2.78
CA PHE A 82 2.06 -7.31 4.16
C PHE A 82 2.00 -8.44 5.20
N ALA A 83 2.11 -9.70 4.78
CA ALA A 83 1.95 -10.86 5.67
C ALA A 83 2.95 -10.91 6.83
N ASP A 84 4.13 -10.32 6.64
CA ASP A 84 5.23 -10.20 7.59
C ASP A 84 5.17 -8.92 8.43
N PHE A 85 4.15 -8.07 8.25
CA PHE A 85 4.00 -6.85 9.02
C PHE A 85 3.59 -7.16 10.46
N PRO A 86 4.37 -6.76 11.49
CA PRO A 86 4.12 -7.13 12.87
C PRO A 86 3.04 -6.25 13.52
N LEU A 87 1.87 -6.08 12.88
CA LEU A 87 0.80 -5.19 13.34
C LEU A 87 0.36 -5.48 14.78
N ASP A 88 0.28 -6.75 15.15
CA ASP A 88 -0.14 -7.19 16.49
C ASP A 88 0.91 -6.90 17.58
N GLN A 89 2.14 -6.52 17.21
CA GLN A 89 3.21 -6.17 18.14
C GLN A 89 3.36 -4.65 18.33
N LEU A 90 2.56 -3.86 17.62
CA LEU A 90 2.55 -2.41 17.71
C LEU A 90 1.55 -1.94 18.78
N PRO A 91 1.80 -0.76 19.39
CA PRO A 91 0.81 -0.09 20.22
C PRO A 91 -0.55 0.05 19.51
N GLU A 92 -1.64 -0.10 20.27
CA GLU A 92 -3.01 0.06 19.75
C GLU A 92 -3.24 1.45 19.16
N TYR A 93 -2.69 2.48 19.81
CA TYR A 93 -2.70 3.87 19.35
C TYR A 93 -1.27 4.33 19.12
N ASP A 94 -1.08 5.22 18.14
CA ASP A 94 0.23 5.79 17.79
C ASP A 94 1.30 4.74 17.46
N GLY A 95 0.92 3.56 16.98
CA GLY A 95 1.86 2.50 16.62
C GLY A 95 2.76 2.85 15.43
N ASP A 96 2.36 3.85 14.65
CA ASP A 96 3.16 4.47 13.61
C ASP A 96 4.30 5.37 14.14
N ASN A 97 4.34 5.68 15.44
CA ASN A 97 5.50 6.31 16.08
C ASN A 97 6.57 5.30 16.53
N ASP A 98 6.30 3.99 16.42
CA ASP A 98 7.27 2.95 16.75
C ASP A 98 8.37 2.87 15.67
N ASN A 99 9.64 2.84 16.08
CA ASN A 99 10.76 2.72 15.15
C ASN A 99 10.66 1.46 14.26
N ARG A 100 10.06 0.36 14.76
CA ARG A 100 9.85 -0.87 14.00
C ARG A 100 8.85 -0.65 12.86
N PHE A 101 7.80 0.13 13.10
CA PHE A 101 6.85 0.53 12.07
C PHE A 101 7.57 1.31 10.97
N PHE A 102 8.26 2.38 11.35
CA PHE A 102 8.98 3.23 10.40
C PHE A 102 10.02 2.44 9.60
N ALA A 103 10.83 1.63 10.28
CA ALA A 103 11.85 0.81 9.63
C ALA A 103 11.21 -0.14 8.63
N TYR A 104 10.15 -0.87 9.02
CA TYR A 104 9.43 -1.77 8.14
C TYR A 104 8.87 -1.02 6.92
N MET A 105 8.08 0.03 7.13
CA MET A 105 7.40 0.74 6.05
C MET A 105 8.38 1.45 5.09
N ALA A 106 9.54 1.90 5.60
CA ALA A 106 10.58 2.51 4.79
C ALA A 106 11.33 1.51 3.91
N VAL A 107 11.52 0.28 4.38
CA VAL A 107 12.18 -0.80 3.62
C VAL A 107 11.20 -1.71 2.89
N LYS A 108 9.90 -1.57 3.11
CA LYS A 108 8.88 -2.32 2.38
C LYS A 108 8.70 -1.68 1.00
N PHE A 109 9.48 -2.19 0.07
CA PHE A 109 9.32 -2.03 -1.38
C PHE A 109 9.01 -3.38 -2.06
N ASN A 110 9.01 -4.46 -1.27
CA ASN A 110 8.81 -5.83 -1.74
C ASN A 110 7.32 -6.20 -1.77
N GLY A 111 6.92 -6.91 -2.82
CA GLY A 111 5.59 -7.48 -2.97
C GLY A 111 4.67 -6.71 -3.91
N TRP A 112 5.02 -5.48 -4.33
CA TRP A 112 4.23 -4.73 -5.30
C TRP A 112 5.07 -3.89 -6.25
N ALA A 113 4.42 -3.46 -7.33
CA ALA A 113 4.91 -2.42 -8.23
C ALA A 113 3.80 -1.39 -8.48
N ILE A 114 4.18 -0.12 -8.56
CA ILE A 114 3.28 0.98 -8.96
C ILE A 114 3.33 1.09 -10.49
N LEU A 115 2.16 1.16 -11.11
CA LEU A 115 2.01 1.33 -12.55
C LEU A 115 1.84 2.82 -12.85
N ASN A 116 2.76 3.38 -13.64
CA ASN A 116 2.73 4.79 -14.05
C ASN A 116 1.69 5.03 -15.17
N GLU A 117 1.32 6.30 -15.37
CA GLU A 117 0.40 6.72 -16.42
C GLU A 117 0.77 6.11 -17.80
N GLY A 118 -0.24 5.60 -18.51
CA GLY A 118 -0.04 4.89 -19.79
C GLY A 118 0.31 3.41 -19.66
N THR A 119 0.53 2.89 -18.45
CA THR A 119 0.68 1.45 -18.23
C THR A 119 -0.69 0.79 -18.22
N THR A 120 -1.02 0.06 -19.28
CA THR A 120 -2.29 -0.66 -19.41
C THR A 120 -2.08 -2.14 -19.10
N LEU A 121 -2.90 -2.68 -18.19
CA LEU A 121 -2.93 -4.11 -17.90
C LEU A 121 -3.79 -4.79 -18.98
N CYS A 122 -3.14 -5.49 -19.90
CA CYS A 122 -3.82 -6.29 -20.92
C CYS A 122 -4.01 -7.71 -20.39
N ILE A 123 -5.25 -8.09 -20.08
CA ILE A 123 -5.61 -9.48 -19.83
C ILE A 123 -5.88 -10.12 -21.21
N PRO A 124 -5.16 -11.18 -21.62
CA PRO A 124 -5.47 -11.87 -22.86
C PRO A 124 -6.85 -12.54 -22.79
N ASP A 125 -7.62 -12.43 -23.88
CA ASP A 125 -8.91 -13.11 -24.08
C ASP A 125 -8.81 -14.64 -23.99
#